data_AF-A0A0G4MKJ9-F1
#
_entry.id   AF-A0A0G4MKJ9-F1
#
_cell.length_a   1.000
_cell.length_b   1.000
_cell.length_c   1.000
_cell.angle_alpha   90.00
_cell.angle_beta   90.00
_cell.angle_gamma   90.00
#
_symmetry.space_group_name_H-M   'P 1'
#
loop_
_entity.id
_entity.type
_entity.pdbx_description
1 polymer ?
#
loop_
_entity_poly.entity_id
_entity_poly.type
_entity_poly.pdbx_seq_one_letter_code
_entity_poly.pdbx_strand_id
1 'polypeptide(L)'
;MLHPLCEVVQYPQHAAPGTTPLILIHDGGGTSFAYHCLDPLRRPVYAIANPHFHSGAPWPGGIREMAELYVAMVRRTVDSDDFPDNGAARARVLLGGWSFGGMLALEMARLLEGDDDIEVAGLLMVDSTFPVWKDYETANRKFGEMLVDDEDPPRKN
;
A
#
# COMPACT_ATOMS: atom_id res chain seq x y z
N MET A 1 -14.88 6.25 11.88
CA MET A 1 -15.04 6.60 10.45
C MET A 1 -14.93 5.32 9.64
N LEU A 2 -15.76 5.11 8.63
CA LEU A 2 -15.58 3.99 7.70
C LEU A 2 -14.40 4.34 6.79
N HIS A 3 -13.32 3.55 6.85
CA HIS A 3 -12.18 3.69 5.91
C HIS A 3 -12.64 3.33 4.49
N PRO A 4 -12.11 3.90 3.41
CA PRO A 4 -12.52 3.51 2.04
C PRO A 4 -12.11 2.07 1.69
N LEU A 5 -12.69 1.51 0.63
CA LEU A 5 -12.21 0.24 0.05
C LEU A 5 -10.95 0.49 -0.78
N CYS A 6 -10.17 -0.55 -1.07
CA CYS A 6 -9.11 -0.48 -2.07
C CYS A 6 -9.73 -0.27 -3.46
N GLU A 7 -9.04 0.50 -4.31
CA GLU A 7 -9.42 0.69 -5.71
C GLU A 7 -9.25 -0.61 -6.50
N VAL A 8 -10.16 -0.91 -7.42
CA VAL A 8 -10.01 -2.04 -8.33
C VAL A 8 -9.17 -1.61 -9.55
N VAL A 9 -8.02 -2.24 -9.73
CA VAL A 9 -7.12 -2.00 -10.89
C VAL A 9 -7.39 -3.03 -11.99
N GLN A 10 -7.49 -4.31 -11.62
CA GLN A 10 -7.83 -5.40 -12.54
C GLN A 10 -8.91 -6.26 -11.90
N TYR A 11 -10.05 -6.34 -12.58
CA TYR A 11 -11.25 -6.93 -12.00
C TYR A 11 -11.16 -8.46 -11.80
N PRO A 12 -11.76 -9.00 -10.73
CA PRO A 12 -11.76 -10.43 -10.44
C PRO A 12 -12.31 -11.31 -11.58
N GLN A 13 -13.31 -10.86 -12.35
CA GLN A 13 -13.87 -11.66 -13.45
C GLN A 13 -12.89 -11.94 -14.60
N HIS A 14 -11.78 -11.20 -14.67
CA HIS A 14 -10.72 -11.41 -15.67
C HIS A 14 -9.54 -12.22 -15.11
N ALA A 15 -9.62 -12.66 -13.85
CA ALA A 15 -8.60 -13.45 -13.21
C ALA A 15 -8.68 -14.93 -13.62
N ALA A 16 -7.54 -15.61 -13.58
CA ALA A 16 -7.56 -17.07 -13.60
C ALA A 16 -8.15 -17.61 -12.27
N PRO A 17 -8.96 -18.69 -12.30
CA PRO A 17 -9.56 -19.25 -11.10
C PRO A 17 -8.51 -19.60 -10.03
N GLY A 18 -8.81 -19.32 -8.77
CA GLY A 18 -7.94 -19.65 -7.63
C GLY A 18 -6.66 -18.81 -7.50
N THR A 19 -6.50 -17.75 -8.30
CA THR A 19 -5.35 -16.85 -8.14
C THR A 19 -5.49 -15.95 -6.91
N THR A 20 -4.42 -15.86 -6.12
CA THR A 20 -4.38 -14.98 -4.94
C THR A 20 -4.47 -13.50 -5.37
N PRO A 21 -5.42 -12.72 -4.84
CA PRO A 21 -5.50 -11.28 -5.07
C PRO A 21 -4.22 -10.55 -4.70
N LEU A 22 -3.89 -9.51 -5.48
CA LEU A 22 -2.74 -8.64 -5.25
C LEU A 22 -3.21 -7.24 -4.88
N ILE A 23 -2.68 -6.69 -3.79
CA ILE A 23 -2.95 -5.33 -3.33
C ILE A 23 -1.67 -4.51 -3.51
N LEU A 24 -1.73 -3.48 -4.35
CA LEU A 24 -0.61 -2.63 -4.72
C LEU A 24 -0.71 -1.26 -4.01
N ILE A 25 0.30 -0.89 -3.25
CA ILE A 25 0.34 0.35 -2.50
C ILE A 25 1.06 1.42 -3.33
N HIS A 26 0.54 2.65 -3.34
CA HIS A 26 1.12 3.78 -4.07
C HIS A 26 2.62 3.97 -3.80
N ASP A 27 3.31 4.58 -4.75
CA ASP A 27 4.72 4.98 -4.64
C ASP A 27 4.86 6.31 -3.87
N GLY A 28 6.05 6.92 -3.86
CA GLY A 28 6.29 8.20 -3.18
C GLY A 28 5.40 9.35 -3.71
N GLY A 29 4.92 9.25 -4.95
CA GLY A 29 3.98 10.19 -5.54
C GLY A 29 2.55 10.11 -5.00
N GLY A 30 2.18 9.06 -4.26
CA GLY A 30 0.85 8.98 -3.62
C GLY A 30 -0.29 8.50 -4.51
N THR A 31 -0.05 8.22 -5.79
CA THR A 31 -1.08 7.80 -6.75
C THR A 31 -1.00 6.30 -7.07
N SER A 32 -2.13 5.69 -7.41
CA SER A 32 -2.22 4.32 -7.92
C SER A 32 -2.07 4.22 -9.44
N PHE A 33 -2.00 5.34 -10.15
CA PHE A 33 -2.14 5.41 -11.62
C PHE A 33 -1.18 4.48 -12.38
N ALA A 34 0.07 4.36 -11.93
CA ALA A 34 1.06 3.49 -12.55
C ALA A 34 0.58 2.03 -12.65
N TYR A 35 -0.21 1.56 -11.68
CA TYR A 35 -0.74 0.19 -11.66
C TYR A 35 -1.85 -0.03 -12.69
N HIS A 36 -2.59 1.00 -13.07
CA HIS A 36 -3.58 0.93 -14.16
C HIS A 36 -2.92 0.83 -15.55
N CYS A 37 -1.63 1.16 -15.65
CA CYS A 37 -0.86 1.02 -16.88
C CYS A 37 -0.25 -0.37 -17.06
N LEU A 38 -0.41 -1.27 -16.08
CA LEU A 38 0.09 -2.63 -16.17
C LEU A 38 -0.77 -3.47 -17.12
N ASP A 39 -0.10 -4.30 -17.90
CA ASP A 39 -0.76 -5.37 -18.63
C ASP A 39 -1.52 -6.32 -17.68
N PRO A 40 -2.52 -7.06 -18.18
CA PRO A 40 -3.27 -8.00 -17.36
C PRO A 40 -2.37 -9.01 -16.64
N LEU A 41 -2.35 -8.95 -15.31
CA LEU A 41 -1.62 -9.86 -14.42
C LEU A 41 -2.37 -11.19 -14.24
N ARG A 42 -3.58 -11.31 -14.83
CA ARG A 42 -4.46 -12.49 -14.77
C ARG A 42 -4.80 -12.94 -13.35
N ARG A 43 -4.92 -11.96 -12.45
CA ARG A 43 -5.37 -12.10 -11.07
C ARG A 43 -6.19 -10.87 -10.68
N PRO A 44 -6.98 -10.92 -9.59
CA PRO A 44 -7.59 -9.73 -9.03
C PRO A 44 -6.49 -8.79 -8.55
N VAL A 45 -6.53 -7.52 -8.97
CA VAL A 45 -5.58 -6.50 -8.55
C VAL A 45 -6.33 -5.32 -7.98
N TYR A 46 -5.97 -4.96 -6.76
CA TYR A 46 -6.45 -3.78 -6.06
C TYR A 46 -5.30 -2.81 -5.83
N ALA A 47 -5.61 -1.53 -5.61
CA ALA A 47 -4.63 -0.53 -5.24
C ALA A 47 -5.08 0.34 -4.08
N ILE A 48 -4.08 0.88 -3.37
CA ILE A 48 -4.27 1.89 -2.34
C ILE A 48 -3.53 3.15 -2.79
N ALA A 49 -4.30 4.17 -3.18
CA ALA A 49 -3.80 5.54 -3.32
C ALA A 49 -3.75 6.23 -1.96
N ASN A 50 -2.87 7.23 -1.80
CA ASN A 50 -2.75 7.97 -0.55
C ASN A 50 -4.04 8.77 -0.28
N PRO A 51 -4.80 8.48 0.80
CA PRO A 51 -6.02 9.22 1.12
C PRO A 51 -5.77 10.71 1.42
N HIS A 52 -4.54 11.06 1.81
CA HIS A 52 -4.12 12.45 2.04
C HIS A 52 -3.51 13.12 0.79
N PHE A 53 -3.55 12.48 -0.38
CA PHE A 53 -2.93 13.02 -1.61
C PHE A 53 -3.40 14.45 -1.94
N HIS A 54 -4.71 14.71 -1.88
CA HIS A 54 -5.26 16.03 -2.18
C HIS A 54 -5.17 17.01 -1.02
N SER A 55 -5.28 16.53 0.22
CA SER A 55 -5.26 17.39 1.40
C SER A 55 -3.84 17.80 1.80
N GLY A 56 -2.83 17.02 1.41
CA GLY A 56 -1.45 17.16 1.89
C GLY A 56 -1.33 16.95 3.40
N ALA A 57 -2.35 16.38 4.05
CA ALA A 57 -2.35 16.22 5.48
C ALA A 57 -1.17 15.32 5.91
N PRO A 58 -0.39 15.73 6.92
CA PRO A 58 0.76 14.97 7.34
C PRO A 58 0.33 13.63 7.94
N TRP A 59 1.31 12.74 8.08
CA TRP A 59 1.21 11.48 8.82
C TRP A 59 2.05 11.61 10.10
N PRO A 60 1.50 12.13 11.21
CA PRO A 60 2.27 12.32 12.46
C PRO A 60 2.93 11.04 12.96
N GLY A 61 2.29 9.87 12.77
CA GLY A 61 2.85 8.55 13.10
C GLY A 61 3.65 7.92 11.95
N GLY A 62 3.90 8.66 10.87
CA GLY A 62 4.73 8.25 9.75
C GLY A 62 4.21 7.00 9.02
N ILE A 63 5.14 6.16 8.56
CA ILE A 63 4.86 4.92 7.81
C ILE A 63 3.98 3.97 8.60
N ARG A 64 4.17 3.89 9.92
CA ARG A 64 3.39 3.02 10.79
C ARG A 64 1.91 3.39 10.77
N GLU A 65 1.59 4.68 10.88
CA GLU A 65 0.21 5.19 10.85
C GLU A 65 -0.44 4.99 9.46
N MET A 66 0.32 5.24 8.39
CA MET A 66 -0.13 4.93 7.02
C MET A 66 -0.51 3.45 6.88
N ALA A 67 0.37 2.55 7.34
CA ALA A 67 0.16 1.11 7.26
C ALA A 67 -1.08 0.67 8.07
N GLU A 68 -1.37 1.27 9.22
CA GLU A 68 -2.60 0.97 9.99
C GLU A 68 -3.85 1.30 9.21
N LEU A 69 -3.90 2.49 8.62
CA LEU A 69 -5.02 2.89 7.79
C LEU A 69 -5.18 1.92 6.62
N TYR A 70 -4.07 1.57 5.95
CA TYR A 70 -4.11 0.74 4.76
C TYR A 70 -4.51 -0.70 5.09
N VAL A 71 -4.06 -1.26 6.23
CA VAL A 71 -4.55 -2.54 6.73
C VAL A 71 -6.05 -2.48 7.00
N ALA A 72 -6.56 -1.40 7.57
CA ALA A 72 -8.00 -1.24 7.78
C ALA A 72 -8.78 -1.18 6.45
N MET A 73 -8.22 -0.55 5.41
CA MET A 73 -8.78 -0.59 4.05
C MET A 73 -8.76 -2.00 3.45
N VAL A 74 -7.68 -2.76 3.65
CA VAL A 74 -7.57 -4.16 3.22
C VAL A 74 -8.64 -5.01 3.91
N ARG A 75 -8.82 -4.90 5.23
CA ARG A 75 -9.88 -5.61 5.97
C ARG A 75 -11.26 -5.37 5.37
N ARG A 76 -11.62 -4.10 5.19
CA ARG A 76 -12.91 -3.77 4.55
C ARG A 76 -13.04 -4.31 3.13
N THR A 77 -11.93 -4.40 2.40
CA THR A 77 -11.92 -4.92 1.04
C THR A 77 -12.12 -6.43 1.03
N VAL A 78 -11.43 -7.17 1.90
CA VAL A 78 -11.59 -8.63 1.98
C VAL A 78 -12.95 -9.05 2.53
N ASP A 79 -13.57 -8.22 3.38
CA ASP A 79 -14.92 -8.43 3.91
C ASP A 79 -16.04 -8.07 2.91
N SER A 80 -15.70 -7.51 1.75
CA SER A 80 -16.71 -7.10 0.76
C SER A 80 -17.19 -8.27 -0.09
N ASP A 81 -18.47 -8.24 -0.48
CA ASP A 81 -19.12 -9.29 -1.29
C ASP A 81 -18.44 -9.51 -2.65
N ASP A 82 -17.74 -8.49 -3.16
CA ASP A 82 -17.04 -8.53 -4.45
C ASP A 82 -15.60 -9.07 -4.33
N PHE A 83 -15.10 -9.29 -3.11
CA PHE A 83 -13.79 -9.89 -2.93
C PHE A 83 -13.86 -11.38 -3.28
N PRO A 84 -12.91 -11.89 -4.09
CA PRO A 84 -12.93 -13.28 -4.52
C PRO A 84 -12.66 -14.21 -3.33
N ASP A 85 -13.75 -14.68 -2.73
CA ASP A 85 -13.74 -15.70 -1.70
C ASP A 85 -13.40 -17.06 -2.32
N ASN A 86 -12.46 -17.76 -1.71
CA ASN A 86 -12.06 -19.11 -2.07
C ASN A 86 -12.56 -20.16 -1.05
N GLY A 87 -13.42 -19.76 -0.12
CA GLY A 87 -13.96 -20.59 0.95
C GLY A 87 -12.93 -20.91 2.04
N ALA A 88 -11.81 -20.20 2.09
CA ALA A 88 -10.81 -20.38 3.13
C ALA A 88 -11.24 -19.72 4.44
N ALA A 89 -10.71 -20.23 5.55
CA ALA A 89 -10.92 -19.62 6.87
C ALA A 89 -10.31 -18.22 6.98
N ARG A 90 -9.34 -17.90 6.12
CA ARG A 90 -8.61 -16.62 6.07
C ARG A 90 -8.56 -16.09 4.65
N ALA A 91 -8.79 -14.80 4.49
CA ALA A 91 -8.57 -14.11 3.24
C ALA A 91 -7.08 -14.08 2.92
N ARG A 92 -6.70 -14.69 1.79
CA ARG A 92 -5.30 -14.82 1.39
C ARG A 92 -4.94 -13.75 0.37
N VAL A 93 -3.95 -12.90 0.67
CA VAL A 93 -3.57 -11.75 -0.17
C VAL A 93 -2.06 -11.70 -0.44
N LEU A 94 -1.69 -11.17 -1.59
CA LEU A 94 -0.34 -10.66 -1.86
C LEU A 94 -0.34 -9.15 -1.61
N LEU A 95 0.67 -8.64 -0.90
CA LEU A 95 0.88 -7.20 -0.74
C LEU A 95 2.10 -6.77 -1.54
N GLY A 96 2.09 -5.57 -2.10
CA GLY A 96 3.27 -5.10 -2.82
C GLY A 96 3.19 -3.66 -3.29
N GLY A 97 4.23 -3.23 -3.98
CA GLY A 97 4.26 -1.92 -4.60
C GLY A 97 5.61 -1.61 -5.21
N TRP A 98 5.62 -0.58 -6.05
CA TRP A 98 6.82 0.00 -6.60
C TRP A 98 7.41 1.04 -5.65
N SER A 99 8.74 1.09 -5.55
CA SER A 99 9.46 2.08 -4.75
C SER A 99 8.98 2.10 -3.29
N PHE A 100 8.50 3.25 -2.80
CA PHE A 100 7.94 3.41 -1.45
C PHE A 100 6.79 2.44 -1.13
N GLY A 101 5.98 2.06 -2.13
CA GLY A 101 4.87 1.13 -1.95
C GLY A 101 5.32 -0.25 -1.46
N GLY A 102 6.52 -0.71 -1.87
CA GLY A 102 7.10 -1.96 -1.36
C GLY A 102 7.50 -1.88 0.12
N MET A 103 7.92 -0.70 0.60
CA MET A 103 8.22 -0.48 2.02
C MET A 103 6.94 -0.47 2.88
N LEU A 104 5.88 0.17 2.39
CA LEU A 104 4.56 0.14 3.04
C LEU A 104 3.98 -1.27 3.07
N ALA A 105 4.10 -2.04 1.97
CA ALA A 105 3.69 -3.43 1.93
C ALA A 105 4.38 -4.29 2.99
N LEU A 106 5.69 -4.08 3.20
CA LEU A 106 6.46 -4.76 4.24
C LEU A 106 5.94 -4.41 5.64
N GLU A 107 5.71 -3.13 5.92
CA GLU A 107 5.15 -2.70 7.20
C GLU A 107 3.74 -3.26 7.43
N MET A 108 2.87 -3.20 6.42
CA MET A 108 1.52 -3.80 6.49
C MET A 108 1.58 -5.30 6.77
N ALA A 109 2.50 -6.03 6.14
CA ALA A 109 2.69 -7.45 6.41
C ALA A 109 3.17 -7.72 7.83
N ARG A 110 3.98 -6.83 8.41
CA ARG A 110 4.40 -6.91 9.81
C ARG A 110 3.22 -6.73 10.77
N LEU A 111 2.23 -5.90 10.43
CA LEU A 111 1.01 -5.69 11.22
C LEU A 111 0.02 -6.85 11.11
N LEU A 112 0.02 -7.54 9.97
CA LEU A 112 -0.82 -8.70 9.70
C LEU A 112 -0.16 -10.03 10.10
N GLU A 113 1.01 -9.99 10.74
CA GLU A 113 1.69 -11.19 11.20
C GLU A 113 0.86 -11.87 12.31
N GLY A 114 0.44 -13.11 12.05
CA GLY A 114 -0.40 -13.87 12.98
C GLY A 114 -1.86 -13.43 13.01
N ASP A 115 -2.31 -12.61 12.06
CA ASP A 115 -3.71 -12.17 11.99
C ASP A 115 -4.68 -13.34 11.76
N ASP A 116 -5.82 -13.33 12.46
CA ASP A 116 -6.78 -14.44 12.39
C ASP A 116 -7.63 -14.43 11.11
N ASP A 117 -7.77 -13.28 10.45
CA ASP A 117 -8.68 -13.09 9.31
C ASP A 117 -7.93 -13.02 7.97
N ILE A 118 -6.72 -12.46 7.96
CA ILE A 118 -5.95 -12.21 6.72
C ILE A 118 -4.61 -12.96 6.76
N GLU A 119 -4.30 -13.69 5.70
CA GLU A 119 -2.97 -14.28 5.45
C GLU A 119 -2.24 -13.49 4.37
N VAL A 120 -1.07 -12.94 4.71
CA VAL A 120 -0.14 -12.37 3.72
C VAL A 120 0.68 -13.50 3.10
N ALA A 121 0.27 -13.93 1.91
CA ALA A 121 0.87 -15.03 1.17
C ALA A 121 2.28 -14.73 0.64
N GLY A 122 2.64 -13.47 0.51
CA GLY A 122 3.90 -13.02 -0.04
C GLY A 122 3.93 -11.51 -0.30
N LEU A 123 5.15 -11.02 -0.53
CA LEU A 123 5.44 -9.61 -0.82
C LEU A 123 5.95 -9.44 -2.26
N LEU A 124 5.44 -8.45 -2.98
CA LEU A 124 5.95 -8.01 -4.28
C LEU A 124 6.61 -6.63 -4.13
N MET A 125 7.94 -6.61 -4.10
CA MET A 125 8.73 -5.38 -3.98
C MET A 125 9.37 -5.06 -5.32
N VAL A 126 8.88 -4.03 -6.02
CA VAL A 126 9.40 -3.62 -7.33
C VAL A 126 10.32 -2.42 -7.13
N ASP A 127 11.61 -2.60 -7.40
CA ASP A 127 12.62 -1.53 -7.28
C ASP A 127 12.51 -0.76 -5.95
N SER A 128 12.22 -1.48 -4.87
CA SER A 128 11.98 -0.91 -3.54
C SER A 128 13.25 -1.02 -2.72
N THR A 129 13.62 0.06 -2.04
CA THR A 129 14.74 0.03 -1.10
C THR A 129 14.36 -0.74 0.15
N PHE A 130 15.19 -1.72 0.54
CA PHE A 130 15.10 -2.29 1.88
C PHE A 130 15.63 -1.26 2.88
N PRO A 131 14.88 -0.90 3.95
CA PRO A 131 15.35 0.08 4.91
C PRO A 131 16.43 -0.51 5.84
N VAL A 132 17.65 -0.72 5.32
CA VAL A 132 18.86 -0.87 6.14
C VAL A 132 19.47 0.51 6.34
N TRP A 133 19.05 1.20 7.40
CA TRP A 133 19.74 2.39 7.87
C TRP A 133 20.61 2.01 9.07
N LYS A 134 21.90 2.38 9.01
CA LYS A 134 22.91 2.01 10.01
C LYS A 134 22.64 2.55 11.42
N ASP A 135 21.69 3.47 11.58
CA ASP A 135 21.21 3.94 12.88
C ASP A 135 19.73 4.34 12.76
N TYR A 136 18.84 3.50 13.31
CA TYR A 136 17.38 3.62 13.25
C TYR A 136 16.86 5.00 13.72
N GLU A 137 17.56 5.64 14.66
CA GLU A 137 17.21 6.99 15.17
C GLU A 137 17.43 8.12 14.14
N THR A 138 18.36 7.96 13.20
CA THR A 138 18.68 9.02 12.24
C THR A 138 17.70 9.06 11.07
N ALA A 139 17.11 7.92 10.72
CA ALA A 139 16.18 7.79 9.60
C ALA A 139 14.84 8.51 9.86
N ASN A 140 14.30 8.40 11.08
CA ASN A 140 13.04 9.08 11.45
C ASN A 140 13.13 10.61 11.34
N ARG A 141 14.31 11.19 11.59
CA ARG A 141 14.54 12.63 11.45
C ARG A 141 14.68 13.05 9.99
N LYS A 142 15.46 12.31 9.19
CA LYS A 142 15.74 12.68 7.79
C LYS A 142 14.55 12.55 6.84
N PHE A 143 13.66 11.57 7.05
CA PHE A 143 12.47 11.45 6.19
C PHE A 143 11.41 12.51 6.49
N GLY A 144 11.29 12.95 7.74
CA GLY A 144 10.45 14.10 8.10
C GLY A 144 10.98 15.42 7.52
N GLU A 145 12.30 15.58 7.42
CA GLU A 145 12.94 16.77 6.84
C GLU A 145 12.91 16.77 5.29
N MET A 146 13.03 15.61 4.64
CA MET A 146 13.03 15.49 3.17
C MET A 146 11.67 15.84 2.52
N LEU A 147 10.58 15.86 3.28
CA LEU A 147 9.25 16.25 2.82
C LEU A 147 8.93 17.74 3.06
N VAL A 148 9.88 18.53 3.58
CA VAL A 148 9.66 19.94 3.96
C VAL A 148 10.39 20.94 3.05
N ASP A 149 11.32 20.50 2.20
CA ASP A 149 12.01 21.42 1.28
C ASP A 149 11.30 21.53 -0.07
N ASP A 150 10.22 22.32 -0.09
CA ASP A 150 9.74 23.06 -1.26
C ASP A 150 9.46 24.53 -0.82
N GLU A 151 10.45 25.19 -0.22
CA GLU A 151 10.46 26.66 -0.23
C GLU A 151 11.03 27.15 -1.57
N ASP A 152 10.12 27.66 -2.40
CA ASP A 152 10.37 28.33 -3.67
C ASP A 152 11.44 29.44 -3.46
N PRO A 153 12.58 29.44 -4.18
CA PRO A 153 13.63 30.42 -3.94
C PRO A 153 13.13 31.84 -4.23
N PRO A 154 13.54 32.85 -3.44
CA PRO A 154 13.01 34.20 -3.56
C PRO A 154 13.28 34.77 -4.96
N ARG A 155 12.23 35.26 -5.61
CA ARG A 155 12.33 35.95 -6.89
C ARG A 155 13.27 37.14 -6.74
N LYS A 156 14.36 37.13 -7.52
CA LYS A 156 15.28 38.26 -7.63
C LYS A 156 14.54 39.44 -8.28
N ASN A 157 14.43 40.55 -7.54
CA ASN A 157 14.20 41.87 -8.13
C ASN A 157 15.54 42.47 -8.54
#